data_AF-A0A1E7FVZ1-F1
#
_entry.id   AF-A0A1E7FVZ1-F1
#
_cell.length_a   1.000
_cell.length_b   1.000
_cell.length_c   1.000
_cell.angle_alpha   90.00
_cell.angle_beta   90.00
_cell.angle_gamma   90.00
#
_symmetry.space_group_name_H-M   'P 1'
#
loop_
_entity.id
_entity.type
_entity.pdbx_description
1 polymer ?
#
loop_
_entity_poly.entity_id
_entity_poly.type
_entity_poly.pdbx_seq_one_letter_code
_entity_poly.pdbx_strand_id
1 'polypeptide(L)'
;MASNFIRQSAYRGLVRTNGFYGTTTTAFRSLATTPRSAATRDPDRNEDNILPTPWETIFDRASQIFFLTEIFRGFALAFEVSVKPKVTINYPFERGYLSPRFRGEHALRRYPTGDERCISCKLCEAICPAQAITIEAETREDGARRTTRYDIDMTKCIYCGFCQEACPVDAIVEGPNYEFATETHEELLYDKEKLLSNGDKWEKQIAKNLMSEFLYRPMLASMEQEKYSSVRTISTYEAVVLVMLICENMREK
;
A
#
# COMPACT_ATOMS: atom_id res chain seq x y z
N MET A 1 23.79 5.74 -29.49
CA MET A 1 23.01 6.89 -28.97
C MET A 1 21.78 6.30 -28.31
N ALA A 2 21.91 5.88 -27.04
CA ALA A 2 21.45 6.65 -25.85
C ALA A 2 19.92 6.77 -25.86
N SER A 3 19.13 6.29 -24.90
CA SER A 3 19.39 6.05 -23.48
C SER A 3 18.21 5.26 -22.91
N ASN A 4 18.46 4.08 -22.34
CA ASN A 4 17.52 3.44 -21.40
C ASN A 4 18.29 3.15 -20.12
N PHE A 5 18.50 4.21 -19.35
CA PHE A 5 19.11 4.19 -18.02
C PHE A 5 18.44 5.28 -17.19
N ILE A 6 17.22 5.00 -16.69
CA ILE A 6 16.55 5.87 -15.70
C ILE A 6 15.99 4.99 -14.57
N ARG A 7 16.77 5.00 -13.48
CA ARG A 7 16.38 5.09 -12.06
C ARG A 7 15.41 4.04 -11.48
N GLN A 8 16.00 3.04 -10.82
CA GLN A 8 15.45 2.40 -9.60
C GLN A 8 15.95 3.08 -8.31
N SER A 9 16.24 4.38 -8.33
CA SER A 9 16.60 5.14 -7.13
C SER A 9 15.36 5.81 -6.53
N ALA A 10 14.57 5.10 -5.71
CA ALA A 10 13.73 5.70 -4.65
C ALA A 10 12.84 4.67 -3.92
N TYR A 11 13.43 3.68 -3.26
CA TYR A 11 12.81 3.06 -2.08
C TYR A 11 13.88 2.82 -1.03
N ARG A 12 14.50 3.92 -0.61
CA ARG A 12 15.33 3.99 0.59
C ARG A 12 14.76 5.13 1.44
N GLY A 13 13.68 4.82 2.15
CA GLY A 13 12.89 5.77 2.92
C GLY A 13 12.40 5.16 4.23
N LEU A 14 13.23 5.30 5.26
CA LEU A 14 12.83 5.63 6.64
C LEU A 14 11.84 4.70 7.35
N VAL A 15 12.37 3.62 7.94
CA VAL A 15 11.95 3.23 9.29
C VAL A 15 12.89 3.94 10.26
N ARG A 16 12.40 5.05 10.81
CA ARG A 16 13.06 5.88 11.81
C ARG A 16 12.85 5.23 13.18
N THR A 17 13.78 4.36 13.62
CA THR A 17 13.91 4.02 15.04
C THR A 17 15.00 4.89 15.64
N ASN A 18 14.63 5.59 16.72
CA ASN A 18 15.51 6.50 17.44
C ASN A 18 16.71 5.75 18.03
N GLY A 19 17.82 6.48 18.12
CA GLY A 19 19.15 5.95 18.33
C GLY A 19 19.39 5.18 19.63
N PHE A 20 20.23 4.16 19.50
CA PHE A 20 21.11 3.73 20.56
C PHE A 20 22.52 3.65 19.96
N TYR A 21 23.32 4.70 20.20
CA TYR A 21 24.75 4.67 19.95
C TYR A 21 25.39 3.74 20.99
N GLY A 22 25.94 2.63 20.52
CA GLY A 22 26.72 1.68 21.31
C GLY A 22 27.85 1.14 20.45
N THR A 23 28.99 1.83 20.50
CA THR A 23 30.27 1.39 19.96
C THR A 23 30.74 0.13 20.68
N THR A 24 30.46 -1.04 20.13
CA THR A 24 31.27 -2.25 20.39
C THR A 24 31.65 -2.87 19.06
N THR A 25 32.84 -2.48 18.62
CA THR A 25 33.68 -3.13 17.63
C THR A 25 33.97 -4.56 18.07
N THR A 26 33.06 -5.48 17.77
CA THR A 26 33.40 -6.89 17.53
C THR A 26 33.03 -7.18 16.09
N ALA A 27 33.89 -6.72 15.19
CA ALA A 27 33.93 -7.17 13.82
C ALA A 27 34.34 -8.65 13.81
N PHE A 28 33.38 -9.55 14.08
CA PHE A 28 33.43 -10.88 13.47
C PHE A 28 33.13 -10.66 12.00
N ARG A 29 34.19 -10.25 11.31
CA ARG A 29 34.34 -10.24 9.87
C ARG A 29 33.75 -11.56 9.40
N SER A 30 32.59 -11.45 8.75
CA SER A 30 31.95 -12.47 7.92
C SER A 30 32.92 -13.61 7.67
N LEU A 31 32.75 -14.72 8.38
CA LEU A 31 33.37 -15.99 8.03
C LEU A 31 33.03 -16.14 6.55
N ALA A 32 34.07 -15.96 5.74
CA ALA A 32 33.92 -15.68 4.34
C ALA A 32 32.94 -16.72 3.80
N THR A 33 31.79 -16.24 3.33
CA THR A 33 31.35 -16.71 2.03
C THR A 33 32.57 -16.48 1.17
N THR A 34 33.45 -17.49 1.07
CA THR A 34 34.30 -17.61 -0.09
C THR A 34 33.35 -17.30 -1.23
N PRO A 35 33.65 -16.28 -2.07
CA PRO A 35 32.87 -16.11 -3.27
C PRO A 35 32.81 -17.52 -3.82
N ARG A 36 31.59 -18.02 -3.98
CA ARG A 36 31.35 -19.22 -4.76
C ARG A 36 32.21 -18.94 -5.97
N SER A 37 33.38 -19.61 -6.05
CA SER A 37 33.95 -19.93 -7.35
C SER A 37 32.70 -20.37 -8.06
N ALA A 38 32.37 -19.63 -9.11
CA ALA A 38 31.12 -19.76 -9.80
C ALA A 38 30.73 -21.24 -9.77
N ALA A 39 29.44 -21.53 -9.72
CA ALA A 39 29.06 -22.71 -10.48
C ALA A 39 29.69 -22.48 -11.86
N THR A 40 30.89 -23.03 -12.06
CA THR A 40 31.27 -23.64 -13.29
C THR A 40 30.06 -24.53 -13.47
N ARG A 41 29.10 -24.04 -14.28
CA ARG A 41 28.64 -24.87 -15.38
C ARG A 41 29.91 -25.56 -15.80
N ASP A 42 30.07 -26.81 -15.36
CA ASP A 42 31.21 -27.61 -15.77
C ASP A 42 31.27 -27.38 -17.28
N PRO A 43 32.33 -26.74 -17.81
CA PRO A 43 32.37 -26.40 -19.22
C PRO A 43 32.36 -27.66 -20.08
N ASP A 44 32.49 -28.83 -19.46
CA ASP A 44 32.45 -30.14 -20.06
C ASP A 44 31.06 -30.78 -19.90
N ARG A 45 30.04 -30.11 -20.47
CA ARG A 45 28.92 -30.84 -21.09
C ARG A 45 29.31 -31.13 -22.54
N ASN A 46 30.45 -31.78 -22.74
CA ASN A 46 30.86 -32.39 -24.00
C ASN A 46 31.06 -33.87 -23.72
N GLU A 47 30.26 -34.68 -24.41
CA GLU A 47 30.09 -36.12 -24.25
C GLU A 47 31.34 -36.95 -24.61
N ASP A 48 32.48 -36.33 -24.96
CA ASP A 48 33.61 -37.03 -25.56
C ASP A 48 34.93 -36.49 -25.01
N ASN A 49 35.33 -36.97 -23.83
CA ASN A 49 36.73 -37.14 -23.41
C ASN A 49 36.77 -37.99 -22.13
N ILE A 50 36.79 -39.31 -22.31
CA ILE A 50 37.04 -40.31 -21.26
C ILE A 50 38.55 -40.26 -20.94
N LEU A 51 39.00 -39.20 -20.27
CA LEU A 51 40.25 -39.22 -19.53
C LEU A 51 39.89 -39.59 -18.08
N PRO A 52 40.58 -40.57 -17.46
CA PRO A 52 40.25 -40.96 -16.10
C PRO A 52 40.35 -39.72 -15.23
N THR A 53 39.24 -39.37 -14.56
CA THR A 53 39.22 -38.26 -13.59
C THR A 53 40.44 -38.42 -12.67
N PRO A 54 41.30 -37.40 -12.55
CA PRO A 54 42.52 -37.52 -11.75
C PRO A 54 42.15 -37.93 -10.33
N TRP A 55 42.96 -38.81 -9.71
CA TRP A 55 42.65 -39.41 -8.42
C TRP A 55 42.24 -38.38 -7.35
N GLU A 56 42.86 -37.20 -7.37
CA GLU A 56 42.52 -36.07 -6.49
C GLU A 56 41.04 -35.68 -6.57
N THR A 57 40.49 -35.53 -7.77
CA THR A 57 39.07 -35.14 -7.96
C THR A 57 38.09 -36.22 -7.52
N ILE A 58 38.47 -37.50 -7.65
CA ILE A 58 37.68 -38.63 -7.17
C ILE A 58 37.67 -38.64 -5.64
N PHE A 59 38.84 -38.47 -5.02
CA PHE A 59 38.97 -38.40 -3.57
C PHE A 59 38.22 -37.20 -2.99
N ASP A 60 38.27 -36.03 -3.64
CA ASP A 60 37.54 -34.84 -3.21
C ASP A 60 36.01 -35.06 -3.26
N ARG A 61 35.49 -35.58 -4.37
CA ARG A 61 34.05 -35.88 -4.49
C ARG A 61 33.60 -36.97 -3.53
N ALA A 62 34.40 -38.02 -3.37
CA ALA A 62 34.12 -39.07 -2.39
C ALA A 62 34.11 -38.50 -0.97
N SER A 63 35.08 -37.63 -0.62
CA SER A 63 35.13 -36.99 0.70
C SER A 63 33.92 -36.09 0.94
N GLN A 64 33.45 -35.35 -0.06
CA GLN A 64 32.25 -34.52 0.05
C GLN A 64 30.99 -35.37 0.31
N ILE A 65 30.90 -36.55 -0.32
CA ILE A 65 29.78 -37.49 -0.13
C ILE A 65 29.87 -38.17 1.24
N PHE A 66 31.04 -38.68 1.63
CA PHE A 66 31.25 -39.38 2.90
C PHE A 66 31.12 -38.44 4.11
N PHE A 67 31.66 -37.24 4.02
CA PHE A 67 31.61 -36.24 5.09
C PHE A 67 30.43 -35.27 4.98
N LEU A 68 29.57 -35.44 3.96
CA LEU A 68 28.31 -34.70 3.78
C LEU A 68 28.50 -33.18 3.92
N THR A 69 29.60 -32.65 3.41
CA THR A 69 30.03 -31.25 3.65
C THR A 69 29.00 -30.23 3.17
N GLU A 70 28.29 -30.54 2.09
CA GLU A 70 27.18 -29.72 1.58
C GLU A 70 25.96 -29.70 2.53
N ILE A 71 25.68 -30.79 3.26
CA ILE A 71 24.62 -30.83 4.28
C ILE A 71 24.99 -29.91 5.44
N PHE A 72 26.25 -29.97 5.90
CA PHE A 72 26.73 -29.08 6.97
C PHE A 72 26.70 -27.62 6.56
N ARG A 73 27.04 -27.30 5.31
CA ARG A 73 26.91 -25.95 4.76
C ARG A 73 25.45 -25.47 4.78
N GLY A 74 24.51 -26.34 4.39
CA GLY A 74 23.07 -26.05 4.47
C GLY A 74 22.60 -25.86 5.91
N PHE A 75 23.08 -26.69 6.85
CA PHE A 75 22.75 -26.58 8.26
C PHE A 75 23.30 -25.29 8.90
N ALA A 76 24.51 -24.89 8.55
CA ALA A 76 25.10 -23.64 9.02
C ALA A 76 24.28 -22.42 8.58
N LEU A 77 23.78 -22.42 7.34
CA LEU A 77 22.88 -21.38 6.86
C LEU A 77 21.53 -21.40 7.59
N ALA A 78 20.96 -22.59 7.81
CA ALA A 78 19.71 -22.74 8.55
C ALA A 78 19.85 -22.24 10.00
N PHE A 79 20.99 -22.52 10.64
CA PHE A 79 21.32 -22.05 11.97
C PHE A 79 21.45 -20.52 12.01
N GLU A 80 22.13 -19.92 11.04
CA GLU A 80 22.23 -18.46 10.91
C GLU A 80 20.85 -17.79 10.81
N VAL A 81 19.96 -18.35 9.97
CA VAL A 81 18.58 -17.85 9.83
C VAL A 81 17.76 -18.09 11.10
N SER A 82 18.04 -19.15 11.86
CA SER A 82 17.36 -19.44 13.12
C SER A 82 17.61 -18.37 14.18
N VAL A 83 18.87 -17.92 14.30
CA VAL A 83 19.32 -16.91 15.28
C VAL A 83 18.89 -15.48 14.90
N LYS A 84 18.55 -15.22 13.63
CA LYS A 84 18.01 -13.91 13.22
C LYS A 84 16.65 -13.63 13.90
N PRO A 85 16.39 -12.38 14.32
CA PRO A 85 15.10 -12.00 14.89
C PRO A 85 13.97 -12.25 13.89
N LYS A 86 12.82 -12.71 14.38
CA LYS A 86 11.67 -13.01 13.53
C LYS A 86 10.98 -11.71 13.11
N VAL A 87 10.53 -11.65 11.84
CA VAL A 87 9.83 -10.48 11.25
C VAL A 87 8.30 -10.57 11.49
N THR A 88 7.86 -11.46 12.37
CA THR A 88 6.44 -11.68 12.67
C THR A 88 5.89 -10.50 13.47
N ILE A 89 4.82 -9.88 12.97
CA ILE A 89 4.01 -8.90 13.71
C ILE A 89 2.99 -9.62 14.59
N ASN A 90 2.67 -9.06 15.76
CA ASN A 90 1.68 -9.65 16.66
C ASN A 90 0.26 -9.19 16.32
N TYR A 91 -0.34 -9.76 15.27
CA TYR A 91 -1.75 -9.54 14.95
C TYR A 91 -2.64 -10.20 16.01
N PRO A 92 -3.65 -9.53 16.61
CA PRO A 92 -4.34 -8.30 16.17
C PRO A 92 -3.88 -6.99 16.85
N PHE A 93 -2.94 -7.05 17.80
CA PHE A 93 -2.51 -5.87 18.57
C PHE A 93 -1.62 -4.92 17.76
N GLU A 94 -0.81 -5.49 16.87
CA GLU A 94 0.04 -4.77 15.93
C GLU A 94 -0.42 -5.08 14.50
N ARG A 95 -0.71 -4.03 13.74
CA ARG A 95 -1.11 -4.14 12.33
C ARG A 95 0.00 -3.66 11.41
N GLY A 96 0.03 -4.19 10.19
CA GLY A 96 0.92 -3.71 9.15
C GLY A 96 0.65 -2.24 8.79
N TYR A 97 1.65 -1.57 8.24
CA TYR A 97 1.48 -0.22 7.72
C TYR A 97 0.62 -0.25 6.45
N LEU A 98 -0.47 0.52 6.42
CA LEU A 98 -1.30 0.73 5.24
C LEU A 98 -0.99 2.08 4.61
N SER A 99 -0.95 2.12 3.27
CA SER A 99 -0.86 3.38 2.54
C SER A 99 -2.22 4.10 2.51
N PRO A 100 -2.27 5.43 2.35
CA PRO A 100 -3.53 6.16 2.19
C PRO A 100 -4.36 5.73 0.98
N ARG A 101 -3.70 5.17 -0.05
CA ARG A 101 -4.29 4.64 -1.30
C ARG A 101 -4.84 3.22 -1.16
N PHE A 102 -4.87 2.68 0.05
CA PHE A 102 -5.36 1.33 0.27
C PHE A 102 -6.83 1.24 -0.13
N ARG A 103 -7.18 0.11 -0.75
CA ARG A 103 -8.52 -0.20 -1.26
C ARG A 103 -9.15 -1.27 -0.39
N GLY A 104 -10.24 -0.92 0.28
CA GLY A 104 -10.97 -1.80 1.20
C GLY A 104 -12.48 -1.72 1.03
N GLU A 105 -13.21 -1.76 2.15
CA GLU A 105 -14.66 -1.76 2.20
C GLU A 105 -15.27 -0.51 1.54
N HIS A 106 -16.28 -0.68 0.71
CA HIS A 106 -16.93 0.45 0.04
C HIS A 106 -17.76 1.28 1.02
N ALA A 107 -17.78 2.58 0.80
CA ALA A 107 -18.55 3.53 1.57
C ALA A 107 -19.16 4.62 0.68
N LEU A 108 -20.42 4.98 0.94
CA LEU A 108 -21.03 6.18 0.35
C LEU A 108 -20.85 7.37 1.29
N ARG A 109 -20.25 8.45 0.77
CA ARG A 109 -19.99 9.68 1.52
C ARG A 109 -21.14 10.67 1.42
N ARG A 110 -21.22 11.54 2.42
CA ARG A 110 -22.12 12.70 2.47
C ARG A 110 -21.36 13.99 2.23
N TYR A 111 -22.07 15.02 1.78
CA TYR A 111 -21.62 16.39 1.86
C TYR A 111 -21.57 16.83 3.33
N PRO A 112 -20.80 17.88 3.68
CA PRO A 112 -20.79 18.40 5.05
C PRO A 112 -22.13 19.00 5.48
N THR A 113 -23.08 19.22 4.55
CA THR A 113 -24.48 19.59 4.86
C THR A 113 -25.30 18.41 5.37
N GLY A 114 -24.81 17.17 5.23
CA GLY A 114 -25.52 15.94 5.59
C GLY A 114 -26.18 15.22 4.41
N ASP A 115 -26.31 15.89 3.26
CA ASP A 115 -26.86 15.28 2.05
C ASP A 115 -25.93 14.21 1.48
N GLU A 116 -26.49 13.13 0.93
CA GLU A 116 -25.68 12.14 0.21
C GLU A 116 -25.01 12.78 -1.01
N ARG A 117 -23.79 12.34 -1.36
CA ARG A 117 -23.09 12.88 -2.55
C ARG A 117 -23.59 12.31 -3.87
N CYS A 118 -24.19 11.12 -3.83
CA CYS A 118 -24.61 10.40 -5.03
C CYS A 118 -25.70 11.17 -5.79
N ILE A 119 -25.48 11.38 -7.09
CA ILE A 119 -26.41 12.02 -8.03
C ILE A 119 -27.05 11.03 -9.01
N SER A 120 -26.94 9.73 -8.75
CA SER A 120 -27.52 8.66 -9.59
C SER A 120 -27.08 8.67 -11.07
N CYS A 121 -25.83 9.04 -11.35
CA CYS A 121 -25.31 9.15 -12.72
C CYS A 121 -25.05 7.81 -13.44
N LYS A 122 -25.05 6.69 -12.69
CA LYS A 122 -24.78 5.31 -13.18
C LYS A 122 -23.42 5.06 -13.84
N LEU A 123 -22.47 5.99 -13.76
CA LEU A 123 -21.11 5.78 -14.28
C LEU A 123 -20.39 4.62 -13.57
N CYS A 124 -20.57 4.48 -12.25
CA CYS A 124 -19.93 3.43 -11.46
C CYS A 124 -20.41 2.03 -11.86
N GLU A 125 -21.67 1.90 -12.29
CA GLU A 125 -22.23 0.64 -12.80
C GLU A 125 -21.64 0.29 -14.16
N ALA A 126 -21.53 1.29 -15.06
CA ALA A 126 -20.96 1.10 -16.39
C ALA A 126 -19.47 0.74 -16.39
N ILE A 127 -18.68 1.30 -15.47
CA ILE A 127 -17.23 1.05 -15.39
C ILE A 127 -16.87 -0.24 -14.64
N CYS A 128 -17.81 -0.81 -13.88
CA CYS A 128 -17.52 -1.97 -13.03
C CYS A 128 -17.18 -3.19 -13.91
N PRO A 129 -15.94 -3.71 -13.87
CA PRO A 129 -15.53 -4.80 -14.75
C PRO A 129 -16.25 -6.12 -14.43
N ALA A 130 -16.68 -6.30 -13.17
CA ALA A 130 -17.39 -7.48 -12.69
C ALA A 130 -18.91 -7.29 -12.60
N GLN A 131 -19.44 -6.12 -12.99
CA GLN A 131 -20.87 -5.80 -12.92
C GLN A 131 -21.49 -6.15 -11.54
N ALA A 132 -20.80 -5.74 -10.47
CA ALA A 132 -21.19 -6.00 -9.09
C ALA A 132 -22.23 -5.00 -8.55
N ILE A 133 -22.35 -3.84 -9.19
CA ILE A 133 -23.18 -2.72 -8.73
C ILE A 133 -24.50 -2.71 -9.50
N THR A 134 -25.62 -2.50 -8.81
CA THR A 134 -26.93 -2.27 -9.45
C THR A 134 -27.54 -0.97 -8.92
N ILE A 135 -27.92 -0.07 -9.83
CA ILE A 135 -28.39 1.29 -9.48
C ILE A 135 -29.75 1.58 -10.10
N GLU A 136 -30.71 1.95 -9.26
CA GLU A 136 -32.01 2.48 -9.66
C GLU A 136 -32.12 3.95 -9.23
N ALA A 137 -32.66 4.78 -10.12
CA ALA A 137 -32.65 6.23 -9.97
C ALA A 137 -34.08 6.77 -10.07
N GLU A 138 -34.49 7.54 -9.07
CA GLU A 138 -35.79 8.20 -9.04
C GLU A 138 -35.63 9.68 -8.64
N THR A 139 -36.61 10.48 -9.04
CA THR A 139 -36.69 11.89 -8.63
C THR A 139 -37.35 11.98 -7.27
N ARG A 140 -36.64 12.58 -6.29
CA ARG A 140 -37.20 12.91 -4.98
C ARG A 140 -38.19 14.08 -5.10
N GLU A 141 -39.00 14.28 -4.07
CA GLU A 141 -39.93 15.43 -3.92
C GLU A 141 -39.23 16.79 -4.12
N ASP A 142 -37.95 16.90 -3.78
CA ASP A 142 -37.12 18.10 -3.94
C ASP A 142 -36.67 18.36 -5.40
N GLY A 143 -37.06 17.51 -6.36
CA GLY A 143 -36.64 17.58 -7.76
C GLY A 143 -35.22 17.06 -8.02
N ALA A 144 -34.44 16.79 -6.97
CA ALA A 144 -33.12 16.19 -7.09
C ALA A 144 -33.21 14.70 -7.45
N ARG A 145 -32.35 14.27 -8.39
CA ARG A 145 -32.22 12.85 -8.78
C ARG A 145 -31.37 12.10 -7.75
N ARG A 146 -31.94 11.07 -7.12
CA ARG A 146 -31.28 10.26 -6.09
C ARG A 146 -31.45 8.78 -6.38
N THR A 147 -30.65 7.95 -5.74
CA THR A 147 -30.78 6.50 -5.86
C THR A 147 -31.81 5.97 -4.88
N THR A 148 -32.75 5.16 -5.34
CA THR A 148 -33.62 4.37 -4.45
C THR A 148 -32.90 3.11 -4.03
N ARG A 149 -32.35 2.41 -5.02
CA ARG A 149 -31.56 1.19 -4.84
C ARG A 149 -30.12 1.43 -5.29
N TYR A 150 -29.18 1.06 -4.42
CA TYR A 150 -27.75 1.12 -4.71
C TYR A 150 -27.12 -0.06 -3.99
N ASP A 151 -27.01 -1.17 -4.71
CA ASP A 151 -26.61 -2.44 -4.12
C ASP A 151 -25.26 -2.84 -4.70
N ILE A 152 -24.38 -3.32 -3.83
CA ILE A 152 -23.08 -3.84 -4.22
C ILE A 152 -22.94 -5.25 -3.67
N ASP A 153 -22.72 -6.19 -4.57
CA ASP A 153 -22.32 -7.54 -4.21
C ASP A 153 -20.81 -7.60 -3.99
N MET A 154 -20.38 -7.73 -2.73
CA MET A 154 -18.97 -7.82 -2.37
C MET A 154 -18.30 -9.12 -2.80
N THR A 155 -19.08 -10.16 -3.15
CA THR A 155 -18.55 -11.43 -3.66
C THR A 155 -18.15 -11.34 -5.13
N LYS A 156 -18.87 -10.52 -5.91
CA LYS A 156 -18.51 -10.18 -7.30
C LYS A 156 -17.46 -9.08 -7.37
N CYS A 157 -17.41 -8.20 -6.38
CA CYS A 157 -16.49 -7.07 -6.38
C CYS A 157 -15.03 -7.53 -6.29
N ILE A 158 -14.18 -7.03 -7.21
CA ILE A 158 -12.74 -7.35 -7.26
C ILE A 158 -11.85 -6.26 -6.63
N TYR A 159 -12.43 -5.25 -5.96
CA TYR A 159 -11.72 -4.15 -5.28
C TYR A 159 -10.69 -3.43 -6.16
N CYS A 160 -11.10 -3.12 -7.39
CA CYS A 160 -10.23 -2.49 -8.39
C CYS A 160 -10.08 -0.97 -8.23
N GLY A 161 -10.97 -0.27 -7.53
CA GLY A 161 -10.95 1.19 -7.37
C GLY A 161 -11.50 2.01 -8.53
N PHE A 162 -11.97 1.39 -9.62
CA PHE A 162 -12.52 2.14 -10.76
C PHE A 162 -13.81 2.89 -10.42
N CYS A 163 -14.62 2.36 -9.50
CA CYS A 163 -15.83 3.04 -9.03
C CYS A 163 -15.50 4.37 -8.33
N GLN A 164 -14.42 4.39 -7.54
CA GLN A 164 -13.94 5.59 -6.89
C GLN A 164 -13.51 6.59 -7.96
N GLU A 165 -12.60 6.23 -8.86
CA GLU A 165 -12.04 7.13 -9.89
C GLU A 165 -13.05 7.64 -10.91
N ALA A 166 -14.05 6.83 -11.27
CA ALA A 166 -15.07 7.22 -12.24
C ALA A 166 -16.16 8.13 -11.66
N CYS A 167 -16.26 8.25 -10.33
CA CYS A 167 -17.31 9.04 -9.71
C CYS A 167 -17.04 10.53 -9.87
N PRO A 168 -17.92 11.31 -10.55
CA PRO A 168 -17.67 12.73 -10.81
C PRO A 168 -17.82 13.62 -9.58
N VAL A 169 -18.39 13.10 -8.49
CA VAL A 169 -18.71 13.83 -7.25
C VAL A 169 -18.13 13.14 -6.00
N ASP A 170 -17.28 12.13 -6.21
CA ASP A 170 -16.67 11.29 -5.16
C ASP A 170 -17.69 10.77 -4.13
N ALA A 171 -18.82 10.26 -4.63
CA ALA A 171 -19.88 9.70 -3.79
C ALA A 171 -19.52 8.34 -3.23
N ILE A 172 -18.97 7.45 -4.06
CA ILE A 172 -18.47 6.14 -3.63
C ILE A 172 -16.97 6.19 -3.52
N VAL A 173 -16.46 5.62 -2.43
CA VAL A 173 -15.04 5.49 -2.15
C VAL A 173 -14.74 4.11 -1.59
N GLU A 174 -13.53 3.63 -1.83
CA GLU A 174 -13.01 2.46 -1.14
C GLU A 174 -12.35 2.94 0.16
N GLY A 175 -12.89 2.48 1.28
CA GLY A 175 -12.47 2.86 2.62
C GLY A 175 -11.22 2.10 3.09
N PRO A 176 -10.67 2.50 4.25
CA PRO A 176 -9.49 1.87 4.83
C PRO A 176 -9.80 0.53 5.52
N ASN A 177 -11.08 0.18 5.72
CA ASN A 177 -11.46 -1.03 6.43
C ASN A 177 -11.24 -2.27 5.56
N TYR A 178 -10.60 -3.29 6.10
CA TYR A 178 -10.40 -4.59 5.44
C TYR A 178 -10.81 -5.77 6.32
N GLU A 179 -11.19 -5.52 7.58
CA GLU A 179 -11.52 -6.54 8.58
C GLU A 179 -13.05 -6.70 8.67
N PHE A 180 -13.70 -7.10 7.57
CA PHE A 180 -15.16 -7.28 7.49
C PHE A 180 -15.57 -8.69 7.04
N ALA A 181 -14.78 -9.70 7.41
CA ALA A 181 -15.18 -11.09 7.18
C ALA A 181 -16.48 -11.39 7.92
N THR A 182 -17.46 -11.91 7.20
CA THR A 182 -18.79 -12.29 7.71
C THR A 182 -18.96 -13.80 7.66
N GLU A 183 -19.86 -14.33 8.49
CA GLU A 183 -20.15 -15.76 8.55
C GLU A 183 -21.10 -16.20 7.43
N THR A 184 -22.03 -15.32 7.04
CA THR A 184 -23.04 -15.60 6.01
C THR A 184 -22.73 -14.87 4.70
N HIS A 185 -23.21 -15.43 3.59
CA HIS A 185 -23.10 -14.83 2.26
C HIS A 185 -24.02 -13.62 2.09
N GLU A 186 -25.22 -13.66 2.70
CA GLU A 186 -26.22 -12.60 2.59
C GLU A 186 -25.71 -11.27 3.17
N GLU A 187 -24.89 -11.33 4.23
CA GLU A 187 -24.27 -10.13 4.79
C GLU A 187 -23.29 -9.43 3.83
N LEU A 188 -22.74 -10.11 2.81
CA LEU A 188 -21.84 -9.55 1.81
C LEU A 188 -22.57 -8.86 0.65
N LEU A 189 -23.89 -9.01 0.59
CA LEU A 189 -24.75 -8.25 -0.31
C LEU A 189 -25.09 -6.93 0.39
N TYR A 190 -24.40 -5.86 0.01
CA TYR A 190 -24.57 -4.58 0.67
C TYR A 190 -25.68 -3.77 0.02
N ASP A 191 -26.65 -3.39 0.83
CA ASP A 191 -27.66 -2.39 0.47
C ASP A 191 -27.10 -0.96 0.58
N LYS A 192 -27.84 -0.01 0.00
CA LYS A 192 -27.54 1.43 0.07
C LYS A 192 -27.35 1.90 1.50
N GLU A 193 -28.20 1.46 2.42
CA GLU A 193 -28.17 1.87 3.83
C GLU A 193 -26.90 1.40 4.54
N LYS A 194 -26.47 0.16 4.26
CA LYS A 194 -25.23 -0.39 4.80
C LYS A 194 -24.03 0.44 4.35
N LEU A 195 -23.97 0.77 3.06
CA LEU A 195 -22.89 1.58 2.48
C LEU A 195 -22.86 3.01 3.04
N LEU A 196 -24.02 3.61 3.31
CA LEU A 196 -24.11 4.91 3.99
C LEU A 196 -23.64 4.81 5.45
N SER A 197 -24.03 3.75 6.17
CA SER A 197 -23.58 3.51 7.54
C SER A 197 -22.05 3.36 7.63
N ASN A 198 -21.44 2.75 6.61
CA ASN A 198 -19.99 2.64 6.49
C ASN A 198 -19.33 3.99 6.22
N GLY A 199 -19.94 4.81 5.37
CA GLY A 199 -19.55 6.20 5.15
C GLY A 199 -19.54 6.98 6.46
N ASP A 200 -20.65 6.96 7.20
CA ASP A 200 -20.79 7.70 8.45
C ASP A 200 -19.78 7.25 9.52
N LYS A 201 -19.46 5.94 9.59
CA LYS A 201 -18.43 5.39 10.49
C LYS A 201 -17.01 5.85 10.11
N TRP A 202 -16.66 5.82 8.83
CA TRP A 202 -15.29 5.99 8.34
C TRP A 202 -14.99 7.35 7.73
N GLU A 203 -15.97 8.26 7.70
CA GLU A 203 -15.89 9.57 7.02
C GLU A 203 -14.63 10.36 7.38
N LYS A 204 -14.28 10.40 8.67
CA LYS A 204 -13.11 11.14 9.18
C LYS A 204 -11.80 10.61 8.60
N GLN A 205 -11.65 9.30 8.51
CA GLN A 205 -10.42 8.67 8.06
C GLN A 205 -10.32 8.69 6.53
N ILE A 206 -11.44 8.46 5.85
CA ILE A 206 -11.54 8.59 4.41
C ILE A 206 -11.23 10.03 3.98
N ALA A 207 -11.80 11.04 4.63
CA ALA A 207 -11.52 12.45 4.34
C ALA A 207 -10.03 12.77 4.51
N LYS A 208 -9.38 12.23 5.55
CA LYS A 208 -7.94 12.38 5.77
C LYS A 208 -7.12 11.72 4.66
N ASN A 209 -7.51 10.53 4.20
CA ASN A 209 -6.85 9.86 3.10
C ASN A 209 -7.01 10.68 1.81
N LEU A 210 -8.24 11.07 1.44
CA LEU A 210 -8.50 11.92 0.27
C LEU A 210 -7.73 13.25 0.31
N MET A 211 -7.58 13.85 1.50
CA MET A 211 -6.78 15.06 1.71
C MET A 211 -5.27 14.81 1.59
N SER A 212 -4.78 13.59 1.75
CA SER A 212 -3.43 13.23 1.31
C SER A 212 -3.38 12.99 -0.20
N GLU A 213 -4.53 12.70 -0.82
CA GLU A 213 -4.63 12.20 -2.18
C GLU A 213 -4.79 13.24 -3.30
N PHE A 214 -5.31 14.41 -2.95
CA PHE A 214 -5.85 15.37 -3.91
C PHE A 214 -4.90 15.81 -5.04
N LEU A 215 -3.57 15.80 -4.83
CA LEU A 215 -2.60 16.24 -5.83
C LEU A 215 -2.44 15.29 -7.03
N TYR A 216 -2.64 13.99 -6.83
CA TYR A 216 -2.45 12.98 -7.89
C TYR A 216 -3.76 12.55 -8.54
N ARG A 217 -4.87 13.09 -8.07
CA ARG A 217 -6.19 12.80 -8.60
C ARG A 217 -6.74 14.06 -9.27
N PRO A 218 -6.49 14.27 -10.57
CA PRO A 218 -6.77 15.54 -11.23
C PRO A 218 -8.27 15.90 -11.24
N MET A 219 -9.18 14.92 -11.20
CA MET A 219 -10.62 15.18 -11.05
C MET A 219 -11.03 15.72 -9.66
N LEU A 220 -10.33 15.32 -8.59
CA LEU A 220 -10.55 15.87 -7.24
C LEU A 220 -9.99 17.28 -7.09
N ALA A 221 -8.87 17.55 -7.78
CA ALA A 221 -8.17 18.82 -7.69
C ALA A 221 -9.02 20.01 -8.15
N SER A 222 -9.99 19.83 -9.05
CA SER A 222 -10.83 20.94 -9.52
C SER A 222 -11.99 21.28 -8.58
N MET A 223 -12.55 20.32 -7.84
CA MET A 223 -13.72 20.56 -6.97
C MET A 223 -13.36 20.96 -5.53
N GLU A 224 -12.22 20.51 -5.00
CA GLU A 224 -11.82 20.80 -3.61
C GLU A 224 -10.92 22.05 -3.48
N GLN A 225 -10.37 22.55 -4.59
CA GLN A 225 -9.55 23.77 -4.60
C GLN A 225 -10.33 25.02 -4.16
N GLU A 226 -11.61 25.16 -4.52
CA GLU A 226 -12.40 26.31 -4.08
C GLU A 226 -12.63 26.30 -2.57
N LYS A 227 -12.91 25.13 -1.97
CA LYS A 227 -13.21 25.00 -0.53
C LYS A 227 -11.97 25.08 0.36
N TYR A 228 -10.79 24.71 -0.14
CA TYR A 228 -9.52 24.77 0.60
C TYR A 228 -8.70 26.05 0.32
N SER A 229 -9.09 26.86 -0.67
CA SER A 229 -8.49 28.19 -0.90
C SER A 229 -8.74 29.16 0.26
N SER A 230 -9.88 29.06 0.93
CA SER A 230 -10.24 29.90 2.09
C SER A 230 -9.51 29.52 3.38
N VAL A 231 -8.95 28.30 3.47
CA VAL A 231 -8.12 27.87 4.62
C VAL A 231 -6.65 28.30 4.41
N ARG A 232 -6.18 28.40 3.16
CA ARG A 232 -4.84 28.95 2.85
C ARG A 232 -4.72 30.43 3.15
N THR A 233 -5.80 31.22 3.03
CA THR A 233 -5.78 32.65 3.34
C THR A 233 -5.82 32.97 4.83
N ILE A 234 -6.17 32.02 5.70
CA ILE A 234 -6.21 32.29 7.16
C ILE A 234 -4.88 31.89 7.82
N SER A 235 -4.28 30.75 7.45
CA SER A 235 -3.02 30.32 8.07
C SER A 235 -1.78 31.09 7.59
N THR A 236 -1.74 31.58 6.35
CA THR A 236 -0.56 32.28 5.83
C THR A 236 -0.49 33.73 6.31
N TYR A 237 -1.61 34.43 6.44
CA TYR A 237 -1.62 35.82 6.90
C TYR A 237 -1.37 35.92 8.40
N GLU A 238 -1.96 35.06 9.24
CA GLU A 238 -1.64 35.07 10.68
C GLU A 238 -0.19 34.64 10.96
N ALA A 239 0.35 33.66 10.23
CA ALA A 239 1.74 33.26 10.40
C ALA A 239 2.72 34.35 9.92
N VAL A 240 2.43 35.04 8.81
CA VAL A 240 3.27 36.13 8.32
C VAL A 240 3.16 37.37 9.22
N VAL A 241 1.97 37.70 9.73
CA VAL A 241 1.77 38.82 10.67
C VAL A 241 2.45 38.52 12.01
N LEU A 242 2.38 37.29 12.52
CA LEU A 242 3.09 36.90 13.74
C LEU A 242 4.61 36.95 13.56
N VAL A 243 5.14 36.48 12.43
CA VAL A 243 6.58 36.57 12.13
C VAL A 243 7.03 38.03 11.91
N MET A 244 6.21 38.88 11.28
CA MET A 244 6.52 40.30 11.12
C MET A 244 6.47 41.06 12.45
N LEU A 245 5.47 40.82 13.30
CA LEU A 245 5.39 41.41 14.65
C LEU A 245 6.55 40.96 15.54
N ILE A 246 6.96 39.69 15.46
CA ILE A 246 8.15 39.20 16.17
C ILE A 246 9.41 39.89 15.63
N CYS A 247 9.53 40.10 14.31
CA CYS A 247 10.65 40.81 13.71
C CYS A 247 10.68 42.31 14.06
N GLU A 248 9.53 42.99 14.17
CA GLU A 248 9.46 44.39 14.63
C GLU A 248 9.82 44.50 16.11
N ASN A 249 9.30 43.63 16.97
CA ASN A 249 9.60 43.63 18.41
C ASN A 249 11.07 43.27 18.72
N MET A 250 11.74 42.55 17.79
CA MET A 250 13.18 42.27 17.86
C MET A 250 14.05 43.41 17.30
N ARG A 251 13.47 44.42 16.63
CA ARG A 251 14.19 45.58 16.09
C ARG A 251 14.23 46.77 17.07
N GLU A 252 13.34 46.82 18.06
CA GLU A 252 13.26 47.89 19.05
C GLU A 252 14.04 47.61 20.36
N LYS A 253 14.73 46.47 20.48
CA LYS A 253 15.68 46.15 21.57
C LYS A 253 17.11 46.09 21.03
#